data_AF-A0A8J7ZC99-F1
#
_entry.id   AF-A0A8J7ZC99-F1
#
_cell.length_a   1.000
_cell.length_b   1.000
_cell.length_c   1.000
_cell.angle_alpha   90.00
_cell.angle_beta   90.00
_cell.angle_gamma   90.00
#
_symmetry.space_group_name_H-M   'P 1'
#
loop_
_entity.id
_entity.type
_entity.pdbx_description
1 polymer ?
#
loop_
_entity_poly.entity_id
_entity_poly.type
_entity_poly.pdbx_seq_one_letter_code
_entity_poly.pdbx_strand_id
1 'polypeptide(L)'
;MSDTTNPMTAVFEMQRQMIEQTQEMTHEAVDVQKDAVHQFVDALENVETLAEQNNDVSKQAVHAYFDAVASVLPEESADLSEFEQQVDDGFDQLTETQTEAFEAMQDAMHDGANAYDEFADAYVDAVDSSFDSFLDTHERVEADVEDATESVSA
;
A
#
# COMPACT_ATOMS: atom_id res chain seq x y z
N MET A 1 -30.10 -47.25 12.55
CA MET A 1 -29.90 -46.19 11.55
C MET A 1 -30.83 -45.06 11.87
N SER A 2 -30.35 -44.20 12.74
CA SER A 2 -30.86 -42.87 12.97
C SER A 2 -29.63 -42.13 13.48
N ASP A 3 -28.73 -41.82 12.53
CA ASP A 3 -27.75 -40.74 12.68
C ASP A 3 -28.58 -39.45 12.79
N THR A 4 -29.28 -39.32 13.91
CA THR A 4 -29.85 -38.06 14.32
C THR A 4 -28.64 -37.29 14.80
N THR A 5 -27.92 -36.66 13.86
CA THR A 5 -27.00 -35.57 14.16
C THR A 5 -27.70 -34.73 15.22
N ASN A 6 -27.16 -34.74 16.43
CA ASN A 6 -27.76 -34.03 17.55
C ASN A 6 -27.94 -32.58 17.07
N PRO A 7 -29.17 -32.02 17.10
CA PRO A 7 -29.41 -30.67 16.59
C PRO A 7 -28.51 -29.62 17.26
N MET A 8 -27.93 -29.94 18.43
CA MET A 8 -26.91 -29.13 19.08
C MET A 8 -25.57 -29.16 18.34
N THR A 9 -25.03 -30.33 17.99
CA THR A 9 -23.77 -30.48 17.23
C THR A 9 -23.84 -29.76 15.88
N ALA A 10 -24.98 -29.82 15.18
CA ALA A 10 -25.16 -29.09 13.93
C ALA A 10 -25.12 -27.55 14.09
N VAL A 11 -25.53 -27.03 15.25
CA VAL A 11 -25.42 -25.59 15.56
C VAL A 11 -23.97 -25.21 15.89
N PHE A 12 -23.25 -26.07 16.62
CA PHE A 12 -21.82 -25.88 16.91
C PHE A 12 -20.97 -25.86 15.63
N GLU A 13 -21.20 -26.78 14.70
CA GLU A 13 -20.55 -26.81 13.39
C GLU A 13 -20.82 -25.53 12.57
N MET A 14 -22.07 -25.05 12.56
CA MET A 14 -22.43 -23.80 11.90
C MET A 14 -21.70 -22.60 12.53
N GLN A 15 -21.65 -22.54 13.86
CA GLN A 15 -20.95 -21.47 14.58
C GLN A 15 -19.46 -21.47 14.26
N ARG A 16 -18.81 -22.65 14.29
CA ARG A 16 -17.42 -22.82 13.88
C ARG A 16 -17.17 -22.29 12.47
N GLN A 17 -17.99 -22.69 11.50
CA GLN A 17 -17.84 -22.26 10.11
C GLN A 17 -18.04 -20.75 9.92
N MET A 18 -18.92 -20.11 10.69
CA MET A 18 -19.08 -18.65 10.66
C MET A 18 -17.86 -17.92 11.26
N ILE A 19 -17.25 -18.48 12.30
CA ILE A 19 -16.06 -17.94 12.96
C ILE A 19 -14.87 -18.01 12.00
N GLU A 20 -14.63 -19.19 11.40
CA GLU A 20 -13.57 -19.40 10.40
C GLU A 20 -13.74 -18.45 9.20
N GLN A 21 -14.97 -18.26 8.70
CA GLN A 21 -15.24 -17.27 7.65
C GLN A 21 -14.96 -15.83 8.07
N THR A 22 -15.20 -15.49 9.33
CA THR A 22 -14.93 -14.14 9.84
C THR A 22 -13.42 -13.89 9.96
N GLN A 23 -12.67 -14.91 10.35
CA GLN A 23 -11.22 -14.89 10.37
C GLN A 23 -10.66 -14.66 8.97
N GLU A 24 -11.09 -15.46 7.99
CA GLU A 24 -10.67 -15.33 6.59
C GLU A 24 -11.00 -13.95 6.01
N MET A 25 -12.21 -13.44 6.27
CA MET A 25 -12.61 -12.08 5.86
C MET A 25 -11.72 -11.00 6.50
N THR A 26 -11.25 -11.23 7.73
CA THR A 26 -10.34 -10.29 8.39
C THR A 26 -8.97 -10.28 7.73
N HIS A 27 -8.45 -11.45 7.34
CA HIS A 27 -7.20 -11.56 6.59
C HIS A 27 -7.32 -10.84 5.25
N GLU A 28 -8.36 -11.15 4.47
CA GLU A 28 -8.58 -10.54 3.17
C GLU A 28 -8.75 -9.01 3.27
N ALA A 29 -9.44 -8.53 4.32
CA ALA A 29 -9.58 -7.09 4.56
C ALA A 29 -8.26 -6.39 4.90
N VAL A 30 -7.32 -7.09 5.54
CA VAL A 30 -5.98 -6.57 5.84
C VAL A 30 -5.12 -6.58 4.57
N ASP A 31 -5.15 -7.67 3.80
CA ASP A 31 -4.41 -7.77 2.53
C ASP A 31 -4.85 -6.68 1.54
N VAL A 32 -6.16 -6.43 1.42
CA VAL A 32 -6.68 -5.33 0.59
C VAL A 32 -6.14 -3.96 1.05
N GLN A 33 -5.96 -3.76 2.36
CA GLN A 33 -5.38 -2.51 2.87
C GLN A 33 -3.89 -2.41 2.55
N LYS A 34 -3.12 -3.50 2.70
CA LYS A 34 -1.70 -3.56 2.32
C LYS A 34 -1.53 -3.25 0.83
N ASP A 35 -2.31 -3.90 -0.03
CA ASP A 35 -2.30 -3.66 -1.47
C ASP A 35 -2.62 -2.20 -1.83
N ALA A 36 -3.58 -1.57 -1.13
CA ALA A 36 -3.92 -0.18 -1.35
C ALA A 36 -2.79 0.78 -0.95
N VAL A 37 -2.04 0.47 0.11
CA VAL A 37 -0.86 1.23 0.52
C VAL A 37 0.24 1.12 -0.54
N HIS A 38 0.56 -0.09 -1.00
CA HIS A 38 1.56 -0.30 -2.06
C HIS A 38 1.17 0.41 -3.36
N GLN A 39 -0.08 0.30 -3.78
CA GLN A 39 -0.56 1.03 -4.97
C GLN A 39 -0.47 2.55 -4.83
N PHE A 40 -0.65 3.07 -3.62
CA PHE A 40 -0.46 4.50 -3.36
C PHE A 40 1.01 4.91 -3.47
N VAL A 41 1.94 4.09 -2.96
CA VAL A 41 3.39 4.32 -3.11
C VAL A 41 3.77 4.30 -4.60
N ASP A 42 3.35 3.28 -5.35
CA ASP A 42 3.59 3.16 -6.80
C ASP A 42 2.99 4.35 -7.58
N ALA A 43 1.84 4.88 -7.14
CA ALA A 43 1.21 6.03 -7.77
C ALA A 43 2.05 7.32 -7.59
N LEU A 44 2.79 7.45 -6.49
CA LEU A 44 3.69 8.59 -6.26
C LEU A 44 4.92 8.54 -7.15
N GLU A 45 5.43 7.36 -7.51
CA GLU A 45 6.53 7.20 -8.47
C GLU A 45 6.16 7.79 -9.84
N ASN A 46 4.90 7.64 -10.27
CA ASN A 46 4.41 8.23 -11.51
C ASN A 46 4.40 9.78 -11.50
N VAL A 47 4.36 10.41 -10.31
CA VAL A 47 4.38 11.87 -10.17
C VAL A 47 5.78 12.43 -10.44
N GLU A 48 6.83 11.70 -10.05
CA GLU A 48 8.22 12.07 -10.35
C GLU A 48 8.45 12.17 -11.85
N THR A 49 8.07 11.14 -12.61
CA THR A 49 8.23 11.14 -14.08
C THR A 49 7.50 12.31 -14.75
N LEU A 50 6.35 12.72 -14.23
CA LEU A 50 5.62 13.90 -14.73
C LEU A 50 6.33 15.20 -14.36
N ALA A 51 6.96 15.29 -13.19
CA ALA A 51 7.73 16.45 -12.76
C ALA A 51 8.98 16.65 -13.64
N GLU A 52 9.71 15.57 -13.94
CA GLU A 52 10.86 15.58 -14.85
C GLU A 52 10.47 16.07 -16.25
N GLN A 53 9.39 15.51 -16.82
CA GLN A 53 8.87 15.94 -18.13
C GLN A 53 8.48 17.43 -18.14
N ASN A 54 7.96 17.96 -17.03
CA ASN A 54 7.58 19.36 -16.94
C ASN A 54 8.79 20.31 -16.88
N ASN A 55 9.89 19.90 -16.24
CA ASN A 55 11.15 20.66 -16.26
C ASN A 55 11.71 20.73 -17.68
N ASP A 56 11.72 19.63 -18.42
CA ASP A 56 12.18 19.60 -19.82
C ASP A 56 11.37 20.52 -20.72
N VAL A 57 10.04 20.53 -20.57
CA VAL A 57 9.15 21.43 -21.31
C VAL A 57 9.44 22.89 -20.94
N SER A 58 9.68 23.19 -19.66
CA SER A 58 9.99 24.54 -19.21
C SER A 58 11.34 25.01 -19.75
N LYS A 59 12.37 24.15 -19.74
CA LYS A 59 13.68 24.41 -20.34
C LYS A 59 13.56 24.73 -21.83
N GLN A 60 12.80 23.91 -22.58
CA GLN A 60 12.53 24.13 -24.00
C GLN A 60 11.78 25.44 -24.28
N ALA A 61 10.82 25.82 -23.44
CA ALA A 61 10.09 27.07 -23.59
C ALA A 61 11.00 28.29 -23.38
N VAL A 62 11.94 28.21 -22.43
CA VAL A 62 12.93 29.25 -22.17
C VAL A 62 13.91 29.37 -23.34
N HIS A 63 14.41 28.26 -23.89
CA HIS A 63 15.22 28.25 -25.11
C HIS A 63 14.49 28.88 -26.29
N ALA A 64 13.24 28.49 -26.54
CA ALA A 64 12.45 29.06 -27.63
C ALA A 64 12.23 30.58 -27.49
N TYR A 65 12.13 31.09 -26.26
CA TYR A 65 12.08 32.53 -26.00
C TYR A 65 13.41 33.22 -26.35
N PHE A 66 14.55 32.64 -25.96
CA PHE A 66 15.87 33.19 -26.28
C PHE A 66 16.17 33.14 -27.77
N ASP A 67 15.85 32.03 -28.46
CA ASP A 67 15.96 31.90 -29.91
C ASP A 67 15.16 32.99 -30.65
N ALA A 68 13.93 33.25 -30.18
CA ALA A 68 13.08 34.30 -30.75
C ALA A 68 13.69 35.69 -30.56
N VAL A 69 14.27 35.98 -29.39
CA VAL A 69 14.96 37.24 -29.11
C VAL A 69 16.24 37.38 -29.94
N ALA A 70 17.04 36.32 -30.04
CA ALA A 70 18.24 36.29 -30.86
C ALA A 70 17.93 36.56 -32.35
N SER A 71 16.81 36.04 -32.85
CA SER A 71 16.39 36.20 -34.26
C SER A 71 16.08 37.65 -34.68
N VAL A 72 15.81 38.54 -33.71
CA VAL A 72 15.52 39.97 -33.96
C VAL A 72 16.68 40.90 -33.59
N LEU A 73 17.77 40.36 -33.02
CA LEU A 73 18.97 41.13 -32.69
C LEU A 73 19.96 41.15 -33.88
N PRO A 74 20.63 42.28 -34.15
CA PRO A 74 21.75 42.33 -35.09
C PRO A 74 22.88 41.36 -34.65
N GLU A 75 23.56 40.71 -35.61
CA GLU A 75 24.62 39.71 -35.35
C GLU A 75 25.78 40.21 -34.45
N GLU A 76 25.93 41.54 -34.28
CA GLU A 76 26.97 42.16 -33.45
C GLU A 76 26.50 42.52 -32.02
N SER A 77 25.23 42.32 -31.67
CA SER A 77 24.66 42.70 -30.37
C SER A 77 24.46 41.52 -29.42
N ALA A 78 25.34 41.44 -28.43
CA ALA A 78 25.33 40.55 -27.25
C ALA A 78 25.49 39.04 -27.53
N ASP A 79 26.52 38.46 -26.94
CA ASP A 79 26.67 37.00 -26.85
C ASP A 79 25.72 36.48 -25.76
N LEU A 80 24.65 35.79 -26.19
CA LEU A 80 23.66 35.22 -25.28
C LEU A 80 24.05 33.80 -24.82
N SER A 81 25.14 33.21 -25.35
CA SER A 81 25.50 31.83 -25.06
C SER A 81 25.83 31.59 -23.59
N GLU A 82 26.45 32.58 -22.93
CA GLU A 82 26.78 32.50 -21.50
C GLU A 82 25.51 32.52 -20.64
N PHE A 83 24.46 33.22 -21.09
CA PHE A 83 23.16 33.25 -20.41
C PHE A 83 22.38 31.95 -20.64
N GLU A 84 22.36 31.43 -21.87
CA GLU A 84 21.76 30.13 -22.18
C GLU A 84 22.40 29.00 -21.38
N GLN A 85 23.74 29.00 -21.28
CA GLN A 85 24.46 28.02 -20.47
C GLN A 85 24.14 28.14 -18.98
N GLN A 86 24.01 29.37 -18.45
CA GLN A 86 23.61 29.58 -17.06
C GLN A 86 22.17 29.13 -16.77
N VAL A 87 21.26 29.27 -17.75
CA VAL A 87 19.89 28.75 -17.66
C VAL A 87 19.91 27.23 -17.67
N ASP A 88 20.68 26.61 -18.56
CA ASP A 88 20.80 25.15 -18.66
C ASP A 88 21.35 24.56 -17.36
N ASP A 89 22.48 25.08 -16.87
CA ASP A 89 23.08 24.66 -15.59
C ASP A 89 22.08 24.80 -14.43
N GLY A 90 21.25 25.85 -14.44
CA GLY A 90 20.22 26.08 -13.44
C GLY A 90 19.09 25.05 -13.47
N PHE A 91 18.60 24.69 -14.67
CA PHE A 91 17.59 23.65 -14.84
C PHE A 91 18.13 22.26 -14.50
N ASP A 92 19.38 21.98 -14.87
CA ASP A 92 20.03 20.70 -14.61
C ASP A 92 20.21 20.51 -13.10
N GLN A 93 20.71 21.53 -12.40
CA GLN A 93 20.89 21.49 -10.95
C GLN A 93 19.55 21.41 -10.19
N LEU A 94 18.51 22.07 -10.68
CA LEU A 94 17.16 21.97 -10.13
C LEU A 94 16.60 20.55 -10.30
N THR A 95 16.78 19.96 -11.48
CA THR A 95 16.29 18.62 -11.79
C THR A 95 17.01 17.59 -10.93
N GLU A 96 18.35 17.67 -10.83
CA GLU A 96 19.14 16.77 -9.98
C GLU A 96 18.71 16.86 -8.50
N THR A 97 18.54 18.07 -7.96
CA THR A 97 18.04 18.26 -6.58
C THR A 97 16.63 17.71 -6.39
N GLN A 98 15.77 17.85 -7.41
CA GLN A 98 14.41 17.35 -7.36
C GLN A 98 14.37 15.83 -7.40
N THR A 99 15.15 15.19 -8.27
CA THR A 99 15.28 13.73 -8.36
C THR A 99 15.80 13.16 -7.04
N GLU A 100 16.88 13.71 -6.47
CA GLU A 100 17.39 13.26 -5.17
C GLU A 100 16.33 13.36 -4.05
N ALA A 101 15.52 14.43 -4.06
CA ALA A 101 14.44 14.60 -3.10
C ALA A 101 13.29 13.60 -3.29
N PHE A 102 12.97 13.25 -4.53
CA PHE A 102 11.96 12.24 -4.85
C PHE A 102 12.44 10.84 -4.49
N GLU A 103 13.66 10.46 -4.85
CA GLU A 103 14.27 9.19 -4.47
C GLU A 103 14.25 9.01 -2.94
N ALA A 104 14.69 10.02 -2.18
CA ALA A 104 14.66 9.98 -0.72
C ALA A 104 13.23 9.87 -0.15
N MET A 105 12.26 10.50 -0.80
CA MET A 105 10.85 10.40 -0.41
C MET A 105 10.27 9.02 -0.73
N GLN A 106 10.60 8.45 -1.89
CA GLN A 106 10.19 7.11 -2.31
C GLN A 106 10.73 6.05 -1.37
N ASP A 107 12.03 6.09 -1.05
CA ASP A 107 12.65 5.19 -0.10
C ASP A 107 11.93 5.25 1.26
N ALA A 108 11.65 6.45 1.76
CA ALA A 108 10.93 6.62 3.03
C ALA A 108 9.49 6.08 2.98
N MET A 109 8.81 6.19 1.85
CA MET A 109 7.46 5.65 1.64
C MET A 109 7.46 4.13 1.53
N HIS A 110 8.41 3.55 0.79
CA HIS A 110 8.62 2.10 0.69
C HIS A 110 8.95 1.49 2.06
N ASP A 111 9.87 2.10 2.80
CA ASP A 111 10.18 1.70 4.17
C ASP A 111 8.94 1.79 5.08
N GLY A 112 8.13 2.83 4.91
CA GLY A 112 6.86 3.00 5.62
C GLY A 112 5.82 1.94 5.29
N ALA A 113 5.68 1.57 4.01
CA ALA A 113 4.79 0.51 3.55
C ALA A 113 5.24 -0.86 4.09
N ASN A 114 6.54 -1.16 4.03
CA ASN A 114 7.10 -2.39 4.61
C ASN A 114 6.88 -2.45 6.12
N ALA A 115 7.06 -1.35 6.85
CA ALA A 115 6.77 -1.29 8.28
C ALA A 115 5.28 -1.46 8.58
N TYR A 116 4.39 -0.96 7.71
CA TYR A 116 2.96 -1.21 7.81
C TYR A 116 2.62 -2.68 7.58
N ASP A 117 3.25 -3.33 6.60
CA ASP A 117 3.06 -4.76 6.35
C ASP A 117 3.45 -5.61 7.56
N GLU A 118 4.59 -5.34 8.17
CA GLU A 118 5.02 -6.02 9.40
C GLU A 118 4.01 -5.83 10.55
N PHE A 119 3.48 -4.61 10.69
CA PHE A 119 2.44 -4.32 11.68
C PHE A 119 1.13 -5.05 11.38
N ALA A 120 0.71 -5.06 10.12
CA ALA A 120 -0.51 -5.70 9.66
C ALA A 120 -0.45 -7.22 9.87
N ASP A 121 0.69 -7.84 9.56
CA ASP A 121 0.92 -9.27 9.78
C ASP A 121 0.89 -9.60 11.28
N ALA A 122 1.55 -8.79 12.11
CA ALA A 122 1.49 -8.95 13.56
C ALA A 122 0.07 -8.77 14.13
N TYR A 123 -0.75 -7.91 13.52
CA TYR A 123 -2.16 -7.76 13.88
C TYR A 123 -2.98 -9.00 13.50
N VAL A 124 -2.80 -9.53 12.29
CA VAL A 124 -3.45 -10.76 11.83
C VAL A 124 -3.09 -11.94 12.73
N ASP A 125 -1.81 -12.12 13.05
CA ASP A 125 -1.34 -13.18 13.96
C ASP A 125 -2.02 -13.08 15.35
N ALA A 126 -2.17 -11.87 15.87
CA ALA A 126 -2.83 -11.64 17.16
C ALA A 126 -4.33 -11.94 17.11
N VAL A 127 -4.98 -11.61 15.98
CA VAL A 127 -6.38 -11.94 15.71
C VAL A 127 -6.55 -13.45 15.62
N ASP A 128 -5.69 -14.16 14.89
CA ASP A 128 -5.71 -15.61 14.75
C ASP A 128 -5.55 -16.32 16.09
N SER A 129 -4.57 -15.91 16.89
CA SER A 129 -4.39 -16.45 18.24
C SER A 129 -5.64 -16.24 19.12
N SER A 130 -6.38 -15.15 18.89
CA SER A 130 -7.62 -14.88 19.62
C SER A 130 -8.77 -15.76 19.14
N PHE A 131 -8.87 -15.99 17.83
CA PHE A 131 -9.85 -16.91 17.24
C PHE A 131 -9.60 -18.36 17.66
N ASP A 132 -8.35 -18.81 17.62
CA ASP A 132 -7.96 -20.15 18.07
C ASP A 132 -8.36 -20.36 19.53
N SER A 133 -8.00 -19.43 20.42
CA SER A 133 -8.37 -19.49 21.84
C SER A 133 -9.89 -19.54 22.07
N PHE A 134 -10.63 -18.79 21.24
CA PHE A 134 -12.09 -18.78 21.28
C PHE A 134 -12.68 -20.13 20.83
N LEU A 135 -12.21 -20.68 19.71
CA LEU A 135 -12.63 -22.00 19.20
C LEU A 135 -12.30 -23.11 20.21
N ASP A 136 -11.10 -23.08 20.78
CA ASP A 136 -10.65 -24.00 21.82
C ASP A 136 -11.58 -24.00 23.05
N THR A 137 -12.07 -22.81 23.43
CA THR A 137 -13.03 -22.67 24.54
C THR A 137 -14.40 -23.22 24.13
N HIS A 138 -14.81 -22.99 22.89
CA HIS A 138 -16.08 -23.45 22.34
C HIS A 138 -16.14 -24.97 22.24
N GLU A 139 -15.07 -25.62 21.81
CA GLU A 139 -14.95 -27.08 21.70
C GLU A 139 -15.02 -27.75 23.08
N ARG A 140 -14.43 -27.13 24.13
CA ARG A 140 -14.58 -27.61 25.51
C ARG A 140 -16.03 -27.54 25.99
N VAL A 141 -16.74 -26.46 25.65
CA VAL A 141 -18.16 -26.31 26.01
C VAL A 141 -19.03 -27.32 25.25
N GLU A 142 -18.74 -27.58 23.97
CA GLU A 142 -19.42 -28.62 23.20
C GLU A 142 -19.26 -29.99 23.87
N ALA A 143 -18.03 -30.37 24.23
CA ALA A 143 -17.76 -31.62 24.94
C ALA A 143 -18.52 -31.72 26.27
N ASP A 144 -18.52 -30.66 27.09
CA ASP A 144 -19.27 -30.63 28.35
C ASP A 144 -20.80 -30.79 28.14
N VAL A 145 -21.33 -30.22 27.05
CA VAL A 145 -22.76 -30.32 26.69
C VAL A 145 -23.11 -31.70 26.14
N GLU A 146 -22.24 -32.31 25.34
CA GLU A 146 -22.41 -33.68 24.85
C GLU A 146 -22.43 -34.67 26.02
N ASP A 147 -21.44 -34.60 26.92
CA ASP A 147 -21.37 -35.42 28.13
C ASP A 147 -22.63 -35.28 29.01
N ALA A 148 -23.11 -34.05 29.21
CA ALA A 148 -24.33 -33.79 29.97
C ALA A 148 -25.57 -34.41 29.31
N THR A 149 -25.67 -34.32 27.99
CA THR A 149 -26.80 -34.88 27.21
C THR A 149 -26.81 -36.40 27.25
N GLU A 150 -25.65 -37.04 27.15
CA GLU A 150 -25.50 -38.49 27.31
C GLU A 150 -25.88 -38.94 28.72
N SER A 151 -25.47 -38.20 29.75
CA SER A 151 -25.79 -38.53 31.15
C SER A 151 -27.28 -38.47 31.50
N VAL A 152 -28.06 -37.62 30.81
CA VAL A 152 -29.51 -37.45 31.01
C VAL A 152 -30.33 -38.43 30.18
N SER A 153 -29.75 -38.99 29.11
CA SER A 153 -30.40 -39.96 28.22
C SER A 153 -30.11 -41.44 28.56
N ALA A 154 -29.22 -41.69 29.53
CA ALA A 154 -28.93 -43.00 30.14
C ALA A 154 -29.83 -43.33 31.34
#